data_AF-A0A2C8FBD1-F1
#
_entry.id   AF-A0A2C8FBD1-F1
#
_cell.length_a   1.000
_cell.length_b   1.000
_cell.length_c   1.000
_cell.angle_alpha   90.00
_cell.angle_beta   90.00
_cell.angle_gamma   90.00
#
_symmetry.space_group_name_H-M   'P 1'
#
loop_
_entity.id
_entity.type
_entity.pdbx_description
1 polymer ?
#
loop_
_entity_poly.entity_id
_entity_poly.type
_entity_poly.pdbx_seq_one_letter_code
_entity_poly.pdbx_strand_id
1 'polypeptide(L)'
;MGRLGKFVFSFVLFIIVCYGGLVWFANHEVEKGFNAAVDSTEGLDVTYADLWFDLFDRTVTLTDVKATLASGKQYTADEVIVYAFDERHSIPHFIRAQANGLTVTPSVLGLPATPEMKELIGDLTLDYRYDSATKSLNLATLAFDEARLGKVEVSGTMTQLDLDQFRVENLVGLRIKDAEFRLRNRQLMDTLFENGAAALGATPEVAQQQLIAELDMLAEQAGKANKPIPEKAFLELKRFVEQPEMLIVRAAPQEPVPYLYFFMGRDLYENLHLLNLSVESRIVEKNQ
;
A
#
# COMPACT_ATOMS: atom_id res chain seq x y z
N MET A 1 -48.59 34.05 -1.50
CA MET A 1 -47.33 34.01 -0.73
C MET A 1 -47.05 35.37 -0.11
N GLY A 2 -46.97 35.45 1.22
CA GLY A 2 -46.60 36.67 1.94
C GLY A 2 -45.18 37.14 1.59
N ARG A 3 -44.90 38.43 1.78
CA ARG A 3 -43.58 39.05 1.53
C ARG A 3 -42.42 38.28 2.18
N LEU A 4 -42.65 37.73 3.37
CA LEU A 4 -41.67 36.89 4.09
C LEU A 4 -41.33 35.59 3.35
N GLY A 5 -42.33 34.91 2.76
CA GLY A 5 -42.10 33.65 2.03
C GLY A 5 -41.34 33.86 0.72
N LYS A 6 -41.57 34.99 0.03
CA LYS A 6 -40.79 35.36 -1.16
C LYS A 6 -39.33 35.66 -0.80
N PHE A 7 -39.10 36.36 0.32
CA PHE A 7 -37.76 36.65 0.82
C PHE A 7 -36.99 35.37 1.17
N VAL A 8 -37.60 34.45 1.93
CA VAL A 8 -36.96 33.18 2.31
C VAL A 8 -36.66 32.33 1.08
N PHE A 9 -37.59 32.23 0.12
CA PHE A 9 -37.37 31.49 -1.12
C PHE A 9 -36.22 32.09 -1.95
N SER A 10 -36.19 33.42 -2.12
CA SER A 10 -35.11 34.10 -2.84
C SER A 10 -33.76 33.98 -2.12
N PHE A 11 -33.74 33.98 -0.78
CA PHE A 11 -32.53 33.80 0.00
C PHE A 11 -31.98 32.38 -0.10
N VAL A 12 -32.83 31.37 -0.02
CA VAL A 12 -32.43 29.96 -0.23
C VAL A 12 -31.91 29.75 -1.65
N LEU A 13 -32.58 30.31 -2.66
CA LEU A 13 -32.12 30.25 -4.05
C LEU A 13 -30.75 30.93 -4.23
N PHE A 14 -30.54 32.08 -3.60
CA PHE A 14 -29.26 32.78 -3.62
C PHE A 14 -28.14 31.94 -2.98
N ILE A 15 -28.39 31.29 -1.84
CA ILE A 15 -27.43 30.38 -1.22
C ILE A 15 -27.09 29.22 -2.15
N ILE A 16 -28.08 28.61 -2.81
CA ILE A 16 -27.86 27.51 -3.76
C ILE A 16 -26.97 27.97 -4.94
N VAL A 17 -27.22 29.16 -5.49
CA VAL A 17 -26.42 29.72 -6.61
C VAL A 17 -25.01 30.08 -6.16
N CYS A 18 -24.85 30.71 -4.99
CA CYS A 18 -23.53 31.02 -4.44
C CYS A 18 -22.73 29.75 -4.10
N TYR A 19 -23.39 28.74 -3.53
CA TYR A 19 -22.79 27.43 -3.27
C TYR A 19 -22.36 26.77 -4.58
N GLY A 20 -23.25 26.70 -5.57
CA GLY A 20 -22.93 26.14 -6.89
C GLY A 20 -21.78 26.88 -7.59
N GLY A 21 -21.75 28.22 -7.50
CA GLY A 21 -20.67 29.04 -8.03
C GLY A 21 -19.33 28.84 -7.33
N LEU A 22 -19.34 28.65 -5.99
CA LEU A 22 -18.14 28.34 -5.20
C LEU A 22 -17.62 26.94 -5.51
N VAL A 23 -18.49 25.93 -5.61
CA VAL A 23 -18.11 24.56 -5.99
C VAL A 23 -17.50 24.57 -7.39
N TRP A 24 -18.13 25.26 -8.34
CA TRP A 24 -17.62 25.35 -9.71
C TRP A 24 -16.26 26.04 -9.78
N PHE A 25 -16.08 27.17 -9.08
CA PHE A 25 -14.80 27.87 -9.03
C PHE A 25 -13.71 27.02 -8.36
N ALA A 26 -14.04 26.35 -7.25
CA ALA A 26 -13.10 25.48 -6.55
C ALA A 26 -12.71 24.27 -7.40
N ASN A 27 -13.67 23.62 -8.08
CA ASN A 27 -13.37 22.54 -9.03
C ASN A 27 -12.40 23.01 -10.12
N HIS A 28 -12.64 24.19 -10.71
CA HIS A 28 -11.77 24.70 -11.77
C HIS A 28 -10.35 25.02 -11.29
N GLU A 29 -10.22 25.62 -10.10
CA GLU A 29 -8.90 25.94 -9.53
C GLU A 29 -8.15 24.68 -9.09
N VAL A 30 -8.85 23.71 -8.47
CA VAL A 30 -8.30 22.40 -8.12
C VAL A 30 -7.89 21.64 -9.37
N GLU A 31 -8.71 21.63 -10.42
CA GLU A 31 -8.42 20.99 -11.69
C GLU A 31 -7.16 21.58 -12.34
N LYS A 32 -7.06 22.90 -12.37
CA LYS A 32 -5.88 23.59 -12.90
C LYS A 32 -4.62 23.29 -12.07
N GLY A 33 -4.74 23.30 -10.74
CA GLY A 33 -3.64 22.98 -9.83
C GLY A 33 -3.20 21.52 -9.97
N PHE A 34 -4.15 20.59 -10.06
CA PHE A 34 -3.91 19.18 -10.28
C PHE A 34 -3.20 18.92 -11.61
N ASN A 35 -3.71 19.49 -12.71
CA ASN A 35 -3.09 19.33 -14.03
C ASN A 35 -1.67 19.93 -14.06
N ALA A 36 -1.46 21.09 -13.43
CA ALA A 36 -0.11 21.66 -13.32
C ALA A 36 0.86 20.77 -12.50
N ALA A 37 0.38 20.12 -11.45
CA ALA A 37 1.17 19.19 -10.65
C ALA A 37 1.53 17.92 -11.46
N VAL A 38 0.57 17.36 -12.20
CA VAL A 38 0.80 16.23 -13.11
C VAL A 38 1.80 16.62 -14.20
N ASP A 39 1.60 17.74 -14.88
CA ASP A 39 2.49 18.25 -15.95
C ASP A 39 3.92 18.51 -15.45
N SER A 40 4.07 18.88 -14.17
CA SER A 40 5.39 19.09 -13.55
C SER A 40 6.10 17.79 -13.15
N THR A 41 5.38 16.68 -13.10
CA THR A 41 5.92 15.37 -12.74
C THR A 41 6.43 14.67 -14.00
N GLU A 42 7.74 14.71 -14.21
CA GLU A 42 8.36 14.12 -15.40
C GLU A 42 8.00 12.63 -15.56
N GLY A 43 7.36 12.30 -16.68
CA GLY A 43 7.00 10.93 -17.00
C GLY A 43 5.71 10.41 -16.35
N LEU A 44 4.93 11.26 -15.69
CA LEU A 44 3.58 10.91 -15.25
C LEU A 44 2.56 11.57 -16.19
N ASP A 45 1.72 10.76 -16.83
CA ASP A 45 0.55 11.23 -17.58
C ASP A 45 -0.71 10.70 -16.91
N VAL A 46 -1.64 11.58 -16.55
CA VAL A 46 -2.89 11.22 -15.87
C VAL A 46 -4.07 11.79 -16.62
N THR A 47 -5.01 10.92 -16.97
CA THR A 47 -6.31 11.29 -17.55
C THR A 47 -7.43 10.80 -16.64
N TYR A 48 -8.51 11.55 -16.55
CA TYR A 48 -9.70 11.23 -15.76
C TYR A 48 -10.95 11.71 -16.50
N ALA A 49 -12.12 11.13 -16.22
CA ALA A 49 -13.38 11.53 -16.84
C ALA A 49 -14.00 12.76 -16.16
N ASP A 50 -13.96 12.81 -14.83
CA ASP A 50 -14.49 13.91 -14.04
C ASP A 50 -13.60 14.18 -12.80
N LEU A 51 -13.61 15.44 -12.35
CA LEU A 51 -12.97 15.89 -11.13
C LEU A 51 -13.97 16.67 -10.30
N TRP A 52 -14.22 16.17 -9.09
CA TRP A 52 -15.13 16.77 -8.13
C TRP A 52 -14.41 17.12 -6.83
N PHE A 53 -14.62 18.33 -6.33
CA PHE A 53 -14.10 18.78 -5.04
C PHE A 53 -15.24 18.99 -4.04
N ASP A 54 -15.13 18.32 -2.89
CA ASP A 54 -15.99 18.58 -1.74
C ASP A 54 -15.44 19.78 -0.94
N LEU A 55 -16.21 20.87 -0.88
CA LEU A 55 -15.84 22.06 -0.11
C LEU A 55 -15.87 21.85 1.42
N PHE A 56 -16.69 20.94 1.92
CA PHE A 56 -16.86 20.70 3.36
C PHE A 56 -15.70 19.88 3.90
N ASP A 57 -15.41 18.77 3.23
CA ASP A 57 -14.37 17.83 3.67
C ASP A 57 -13.01 18.08 3.02
N ARG A 58 -12.96 18.99 2.03
CA ARG A 58 -11.77 19.34 1.23
C ARG A 58 -11.18 18.14 0.50
N THR A 59 -12.05 17.25 0.07
CA THR A 59 -11.70 16.02 -0.63
C THR A 59 -11.77 16.25 -2.14
N VAL A 60 -10.77 15.76 -2.88
CA VAL A 60 -10.80 15.72 -4.34
C VAL A 60 -11.11 14.30 -4.78
N THR A 61 -12.12 14.11 -5.62
CA THR A 61 -12.48 12.83 -6.22
C THR A 61 -12.30 12.91 -7.72
N LEU A 62 -11.52 11.98 -8.26
CA LEU A 62 -11.34 11.76 -9.69
C LEU A 62 -12.05 10.47 -10.08
N THR A 63 -12.75 10.45 -11.22
CA THR A 63 -13.42 9.25 -11.73
C THR A 63 -12.81 8.77 -13.04
N ASP A 64 -12.86 7.46 -13.29
CA ASP A 64 -12.30 6.79 -14.47
C ASP A 64 -10.84 7.20 -14.74
N VAL A 65 -10.00 7.07 -13.72
CA VAL A 65 -8.61 7.52 -13.74
C VAL A 65 -7.75 6.54 -14.51
N LYS A 66 -6.88 7.06 -15.38
CA LYS A 66 -5.81 6.32 -16.04
C LYS A 66 -4.50 7.07 -15.84
N ALA A 67 -3.50 6.38 -15.31
CA ALA A 67 -2.17 6.91 -15.12
C ALA A 67 -1.15 6.10 -15.95
N THR A 68 -0.31 6.79 -16.72
CA THR A 68 0.81 6.22 -17.45
C THR A 68 2.11 6.72 -16.84
N LEU A 69 2.97 5.80 -16.40
CA LEU A 69 4.31 6.13 -15.87
C LEU A 69 5.34 6.21 -16.99
N ALA A 70 6.52 6.80 -16.71
CA ALA A 70 7.64 6.92 -17.64
C ALA A 70 8.08 5.58 -18.22
N SER A 71 7.87 4.49 -17.47
CA SER A 71 8.15 3.13 -17.92
C SER A 71 7.17 2.61 -18.98
N GLY A 72 6.16 3.40 -19.38
CA GLY A 72 5.06 2.98 -20.25
C GLY A 72 4.03 2.08 -19.55
N LYS A 73 4.14 1.90 -18.23
CA LYS A 73 3.18 1.11 -17.46
C LYS A 73 1.91 1.93 -17.25
N GLN A 74 0.77 1.31 -17.50
CA GLN A 74 -0.54 1.92 -17.31
C GLN A 74 -1.24 1.33 -16.10
N TYR A 75 -1.92 2.20 -15.36
CA TYR A 75 -2.74 1.89 -14.21
C TYR A 75 -4.10 2.53 -14.42
N THR A 76 -5.17 1.83 -14.02
CA THR A 76 -6.53 2.35 -14.09
C THR A 76 -7.21 2.20 -12.75
N ALA A 77 -8.05 3.15 -12.37
CA ALA A 77 -8.90 3.07 -11.19
C ALA A 77 -10.28 3.67 -11.51
N ASP A 78 -11.33 3.09 -10.96
CA ASP A 78 -12.69 3.60 -11.11
C ASP A 78 -12.82 4.97 -10.43
N GLU A 79 -12.17 5.13 -9.28
CA GLU A 79 -12.21 6.35 -8.48
C GLU A 79 -10.89 6.56 -7.73
N VAL A 80 -10.41 7.80 -7.67
CA VAL A 80 -9.30 8.21 -6.81
C VAL A 80 -9.76 9.36 -5.91
N ILE A 81 -9.72 9.12 -4.61
CA ILE A 81 -10.11 10.08 -3.58
C ILE A 81 -8.85 10.57 -2.87
N VAL A 82 -8.57 11.87 -2.94
CA VAL A 82 -7.47 12.53 -2.23
C VAL A 82 -8.06 13.34 -1.08
N TYR A 83 -7.82 12.87 0.13
CA TYR A 83 -8.31 13.49 1.36
C TYR A 83 -7.39 14.61 1.86
N ALA A 84 -6.09 14.47 1.62
CA ALA A 84 -5.09 15.46 1.99
C ALA A 84 -3.82 15.26 1.15
N PHE A 85 -3.21 16.36 0.71
CA PHE A 85 -1.99 16.33 -0.09
C PHE A 85 -1.17 17.60 0.12
N ASP A 86 0.15 17.48 0.02
CA ASP A 86 1.06 18.62 0.04
C ASP A 86 1.34 19.16 -1.36
N GLU A 87 0.79 20.34 -1.64
CA GLU A 87 0.90 21.04 -2.93
C GLU A 87 2.18 21.87 -3.06
N ARG A 88 2.98 22.01 -2.00
CA ARG A 88 4.12 22.96 -1.97
C ARG A 88 5.43 22.37 -2.47
N HIS A 89 5.53 21.05 -2.51
CA HIS A 89 6.74 20.33 -2.86
C HIS A 89 6.49 19.46 -4.09
N SER A 90 7.51 19.28 -4.93
CA SER A 90 7.44 18.45 -6.13
C SER A 90 7.18 16.97 -5.78
N ILE A 91 7.70 16.52 -4.65
CA ILE A 91 7.28 15.27 -4.01
C ILE A 91 6.54 15.66 -2.73
N PRO A 92 5.29 15.23 -2.55
CA PRO A 92 4.48 15.67 -1.42
C PRO A 92 5.11 15.22 -0.10
N HIS A 93 5.17 16.10 0.90
CA HIS A 93 5.60 15.69 2.23
C HIS A 93 4.49 14.95 2.98
N PHE A 94 3.23 15.04 2.55
CA PHE A 94 2.18 14.16 3.03
C PHE A 94 1.17 13.86 1.94
N ILE A 95 0.60 12.67 2.01
CA ILE A 95 -0.58 12.30 1.22
C ILE A 95 -1.49 11.42 2.07
N ARG A 96 -2.78 11.61 1.91
CA ARG A 96 -3.80 10.63 2.27
C ARG A 96 -4.72 10.48 1.07
N ALA A 97 -4.70 9.30 0.47
CA ALA A 97 -5.46 9.00 -0.72
C ALA A 97 -5.96 7.56 -0.73
N GLN A 98 -6.98 7.32 -1.54
CA GLN A 98 -7.55 6.02 -1.80
C GLN A 98 -7.85 5.90 -3.30
N ALA A 99 -7.56 4.74 -3.89
CA ALA A 99 -7.96 4.41 -5.25
C ALA A 99 -8.86 3.17 -5.20
N ASN A 100 -10.10 3.30 -5.64
CA ASN A 100 -11.08 2.22 -5.69
C ASN A 100 -11.07 1.57 -7.07
N GLY A 101 -11.20 0.24 -7.11
CA GLY A 101 -11.17 -0.51 -8.38
C GLY A 101 -9.84 -0.36 -9.13
N LEU A 102 -8.73 -0.22 -8.42
CA LEU A 102 -7.40 -0.12 -9.02
C LEU A 102 -7.02 -1.44 -9.70
N THR A 103 -6.76 -1.38 -11.00
CA THR A 103 -6.22 -2.49 -11.79
C THR A 103 -4.69 -2.46 -11.78
N VAL A 104 -4.09 -3.51 -11.22
CA VAL A 104 -2.65 -3.73 -11.24
C VAL A 104 -2.30 -5.08 -11.82
N THR A 105 -1.07 -5.22 -12.34
CA THR A 105 -0.55 -6.55 -12.66
C THR A 105 -0.01 -7.23 -11.40
N PRO A 106 -0.11 -8.56 -11.26
CA PRO A 106 0.38 -9.27 -10.07
C PRO A 106 1.86 -9.01 -9.76
N SER A 107 2.67 -8.77 -10.80
CA SER A 107 4.10 -8.46 -10.66
C SER A 107 4.38 -7.22 -9.81
N VAL A 108 3.44 -6.26 -9.74
CA VAL A 108 3.56 -5.07 -8.87
C VAL A 108 3.55 -5.46 -7.39
N LEU A 109 2.86 -6.54 -7.05
CA LEU A 109 2.80 -7.11 -5.70
C LEU A 109 3.86 -8.21 -5.48
N GLY A 110 4.77 -8.42 -6.43
CA GLY A 110 5.74 -9.51 -6.38
C GLY A 110 5.12 -10.89 -6.58
N LEU A 111 3.88 -10.97 -7.06
CA LEU A 111 3.19 -12.22 -7.33
C LEU A 111 3.48 -12.70 -8.76
N PRO A 112 3.57 -14.02 -8.98
CA PRO A 112 3.71 -14.55 -10.33
C PRO A 112 2.46 -14.22 -11.17
N ALA A 113 2.67 -13.78 -12.41
CA ALA A 113 1.58 -13.64 -13.36
C ALA A 113 1.18 -15.03 -13.87
N THR A 114 -0.09 -15.38 -13.69
CA THR A 114 -0.63 -16.67 -14.15
C THR A 114 -1.77 -16.42 -15.14
N PRO A 115 -2.18 -17.42 -15.95
CA PRO A 115 -3.30 -17.25 -16.87
C PRO A 115 -4.59 -16.75 -16.20
N GLU A 116 -4.78 -17.11 -14.92
CA GLU A 116 -5.95 -16.78 -14.09
C GLU A 116 -5.78 -15.47 -13.30
N MET A 117 -4.53 -15.04 -13.08
CA MET A 117 -4.17 -13.76 -12.46
C MET A 117 -3.36 -12.93 -13.44
N LYS A 118 -4.00 -12.39 -14.48
CA LYS A 118 -3.36 -11.41 -15.37
C LYS A 118 -3.42 -10.01 -14.80
N GLU A 119 -4.54 -9.71 -14.16
CA GLU A 119 -4.87 -8.43 -13.55
C GLU A 119 -5.52 -8.67 -12.20
N LEU A 120 -5.22 -7.78 -11.27
CA LEU A 120 -5.79 -7.73 -9.94
C LEU A 120 -6.56 -6.42 -9.82
N ILE A 121 -7.82 -6.50 -9.41
CA ILE A 121 -8.70 -5.34 -9.26
C ILE A 121 -9.04 -5.22 -7.78
N GLY A 122 -8.56 -4.17 -7.13
CA GLY A 122 -8.75 -3.98 -5.71
C GLY A 122 -8.60 -2.53 -5.28
N ASP A 123 -8.81 -2.28 -3.99
CA ASP A 123 -8.79 -0.94 -3.45
C ASP A 123 -7.42 -0.66 -2.81
N LEU A 124 -6.78 0.45 -3.20
CA LEU A 124 -5.51 0.91 -2.65
C LEU A 124 -5.77 2.04 -1.66
N THR A 125 -5.18 1.98 -0.48
CA THR A 125 -5.14 3.08 0.50
C THR A 125 -3.69 3.48 0.76
N LEU A 126 -3.41 4.78 0.75
CA LEU A 126 -2.10 5.35 1.04
C LEU A 126 -2.24 6.52 2.04
N ASP A 127 -1.51 6.44 3.15
CA ASP A 127 -1.35 7.52 4.11
C ASP A 127 0.12 7.57 4.57
N TYR A 128 0.82 8.65 4.22
CA TYR A 128 2.16 8.91 4.72
C TYR A 128 2.38 10.36 5.11
N ARG A 129 3.38 10.56 5.96
CA ARG A 129 3.89 11.87 6.34
C ARG A 129 5.41 11.86 6.42
N TYR A 130 6.02 12.88 5.86
CA TYR A 130 7.44 13.15 5.88
C TYR A 130 7.74 14.32 6.81
N ASP A 131 8.81 14.17 7.57
CA ASP A 131 9.39 15.21 8.41
C ASP A 131 10.76 15.58 7.85
N SER A 132 10.85 16.78 7.26
CA SER A 132 12.08 17.30 6.67
C SER A 132 13.16 17.63 7.70
N ALA A 133 12.79 17.93 8.95
CA ALA A 133 13.75 18.21 10.02
C ALA A 133 14.51 16.95 10.44
N THR A 134 13.80 15.82 10.49
CA THR A 134 14.38 14.52 10.87
C THR A 134 14.70 13.62 9.67
N LYS A 135 14.38 14.06 8.44
CA LYS A 135 14.50 13.28 7.20
C LYS A 135 13.87 11.89 7.32
N SER A 136 12.66 11.87 7.89
CA SER A 136 11.94 10.65 8.24
C SER A 136 10.60 10.57 7.52
N LEU A 137 10.34 9.43 6.87
CA LEU A 137 9.07 9.10 6.25
C LEU A 137 8.33 8.11 7.15
N ASN A 138 7.20 8.54 7.70
CA ASN A 138 6.26 7.67 8.40
C ASN A 138 5.14 7.26 7.43
N LEU A 139 5.10 5.97 7.11
CA LEU A 139 4.04 5.35 6.36
C LEU A 139 3.02 4.81 7.35
N ALA A 140 1.91 5.53 7.53
CA ALA A 140 0.83 5.09 8.40
C ALA A 140 0.15 3.85 7.81
N THR A 141 -0.17 3.89 6.52
CA THR A 141 -0.80 2.78 5.80
C THR A 141 -0.45 2.82 4.31
N LEU A 142 0.00 1.70 3.76
CA LEU A 142 -0.12 1.34 2.35
C LEU A 142 -0.86 0.00 2.31
N ALA A 143 -2.11 -0.01 1.86
CA ALA A 143 -2.92 -1.22 1.85
C ALA A 143 -3.52 -1.47 0.47
N PHE A 144 -3.53 -2.72 0.04
CA PHE A 144 -4.23 -3.18 -1.16
C PHE A 144 -5.20 -4.30 -0.77
N ASP A 145 -6.48 -4.12 -1.07
CA ASP A 145 -7.54 -5.08 -0.77
C ASP A 145 -8.18 -5.61 -2.06
N GLU A 146 -7.88 -6.85 -2.44
CA GLU A 146 -8.48 -7.54 -3.58
C GLU A 146 -9.50 -8.54 -3.04
N ALA A 147 -10.75 -8.44 -3.50
CA ALA A 147 -11.90 -9.14 -2.91
C ALA A 147 -11.74 -10.67 -2.85
N ARG A 148 -11.03 -11.28 -3.81
CA ARG A 148 -10.79 -12.73 -3.91
C ARG A 148 -9.54 -13.15 -3.13
N LEU A 149 -8.41 -12.49 -3.39
CA LEU A 149 -7.10 -12.93 -2.89
C LEU A 149 -6.90 -12.60 -1.42
N GLY A 150 -7.27 -11.39 -1.00
CA GLY A 150 -7.04 -10.94 0.35
C GLY A 150 -6.63 -9.47 0.45
N LYS A 151 -6.20 -9.08 1.64
CA LYS A 151 -5.71 -7.75 1.94
C LYS A 151 -4.27 -7.79 2.38
N VAL A 152 -3.43 -6.96 1.77
CA VAL A 152 -2.05 -6.69 2.17
C VAL A 152 -2.00 -5.27 2.74
N GLU A 153 -1.29 -5.08 3.85
CA GLU A 153 -1.11 -3.79 4.50
C GLU A 153 0.33 -3.66 4.97
N VAL A 154 0.95 -2.51 4.67
CA VAL A 154 2.30 -2.15 5.07
C VAL A 154 2.24 -0.83 5.82
N SER A 155 2.97 -0.75 6.92
CA SER A 155 3.20 0.49 7.67
C SER A 155 4.63 0.50 8.21
N GLY A 156 5.11 1.66 8.64
CA GLY A 156 6.42 1.76 9.27
C GLY A 156 7.05 3.13 9.16
N THR A 157 8.29 3.22 9.62
CA THR A 157 9.08 4.44 9.55
C THR A 157 10.43 4.18 8.91
N MET A 158 10.74 4.98 7.90
CA MET A 158 12.04 5.03 7.25
C MET A 158 12.73 6.36 7.57
N THR A 159 14.05 6.33 7.69
CA THR A 159 14.86 7.49 8.05
C THR A 159 16.01 7.67 7.04
N GLN A 160 16.64 8.84 7.07
CA GLN A 160 17.69 9.24 6.13
C GLN A 160 17.21 9.31 4.68
N LEU A 161 15.94 9.68 4.49
CA LEU A 161 15.35 9.95 3.18
C LEU A 161 15.24 11.46 2.98
N ASP A 162 15.77 11.97 1.88
CA ASP A 162 15.60 13.37 1.46
C ASP A 162 14.60 13.40 0.32
N LEU A 163 13.35 13.82 0.59
CA LEU A 163 12.31 13.89 -0.45
C LEU A 163 12.46 15.12 -1.34
N ASP A 164 12.98 16.22 -0.81
CA ASP A 164 13.18 17.46 -1.58
C ASP A 164 14.24 17.29 -2.67
N GLN A 165 15.21 16.40 -2.43
CA GLN A 165 16.26 16.05 -3.38
C GLN A 165 16.23 14.56 -3.71
N PHE A 166 15.04 13.96 -3.79
CA PHE A 166 14.92 12.52 -4.01
C PHE A 166 15.61 12.11 -5.32
N ARG A 167 16.45 11.09 -5.19
CA ARG A 167 17.10 10.39 -6.29
C ARG A 167 17.11 8.91 -5.96
N VAL A 168 17.03 8.05 -6.98
CA VAL A 168 17.04 6.58 -6.77
C VAL A 168 18.31 6.14 -6.04
N GLU A 169 19.44 6.82 -6.27
CA GLU A 169 20.70 6.54 -5.56
C GLU A 169 20.62 6.87 -4.05
N ASN A 170 19.73 7.78 -3.63
CA ASN A 170 19.55 8.12 -2.22
C ASN A 170 18.87 6.98 -1.44
N LEU A 171 18.25 6.01 -2.11
CA LEU A 171 17.73 4.80 -1.48
C LEU A 171 18.83 3.94 -0.84
N VAL A 172 20.09 4.12 -1.23
CA VAL A 172 21.28 3.49 -0.63
C VAL A 172 21.39 3.83 0.86
N GLY A 173 21.06 5.07 1.23
CA GLY A 173 21.13 5.58 2.60
C GLY A 173 19.88 5.30 3.44
N LEU A 174 18.82 4.74 2.85
CA LEU A 174 17.55 4.51 3.53
C LEU A 174 17.72 3.55 4.71
N ARG A 175 17.20 3.93 5.89
CA ARG A 175 17.24 3.07 7.08
C ARG A 175 15.85 2.78 7.60
N ILE A 176 15.57 1.52 7.85
CA ILE A 176 14.33 1.05 8.47
C ILE A 176 14.43 1.25 9.98
N LYS A 177 13.55 2.08 10.54
CA LYS A 177 13.41 2.26 11.98
C LYS A 177 12.41 1.26 12.56
N ASP A 178 11.29 1.09 11.87
CA ASP A 178 10.25 0.11 12.16
C ASP A 178 9.49 -0.21 10.88
N ALA A 179 8.94 -1.42 10.80
CA ALA A 179 8.03 -1.81 9.73
C ALA A 179 7.04 -2.87 10.24
N GLU A 180 5.84 -2.83 9.71
CA GLU A 180 4.84 -3.88 9.93
C GLU A 180 4.19 -4.21 8.58
N PHE A 181 4.16 -5.51 8.29
CA PHE A 181 3.46 -6.10 7.18
C PHE A 181 2.33 -6.97 7.73
N ARG A 182 1.11 -6.78 7.23
CA ARG A 182 -0.04 -7.63 7.52
C ARG A 182 -0.57 -8.21 6.23
N LEU A 183 -0.81 -9.51 6.23
CA LEU A 183 -1.51 -10.22 5.17
C LEU A 183 -2.75 -10.87 5.79
N ARG A 184 -3.93 -10.49 5.31
CA ARG A 184 -5.16 -11.23 5.53
C ARG A 184 -5.44 -12.06 4.29
N ASN A 185 -5.20 -13.36 4.40
CA ASN A 185 -5.47 -14.30 3.33
C ASN A 185 -6.98 -14.53 3.19
N ARG A 186 -7.48 -14.51 1.95
CA ARG A 186 -8.79 -15.04 1.59
C ARG A 186 -8.63 -16.26 0.71
N GLN A 187 -7.92 -16.12 -0.41
CA GLN A 187 -7.60 -17.21 -1.35
C GLN A 187 -6.17 -17.11 -1.90
N LEU A 188 -5.40 -16.09 -1.52
CA LEU A 188 -4.04 -15.88 -2.05
C LEU A 188 -3.15 -17.12 -1.88
N MET A 189 -3.12 -17.71 -0.69
CA MET A 189 -2.28 -18.87 -0.41
C MET A 189 -2.73 -20.11 -1.19
N ASP A 190 -4.05 -20.32 -1.32
CA ASP A 190 -4.61 -21.42 -2.11
C ASP A 190 -4.16 -21.29 -3.56
N THR A 191 -4.33 -20.09 -4.13
CA THR A 191 -3.89 -19.79 -5.50
C THR A 191 -2.37 -19.93 -5.66
N LEU A 192 -1.57 -19.53 -4.67
CA LEU A 192 -0.11 -19.71 -4.71
C LEU A 192 0.29 -21.19 -4.70
N PHE A 193 -0.36 -22.02 -3.88
CA PHE A 193 -0.09 -23.46 -3.85
C PHE A 193 -0.58 -24.18 -5.09
N GLU A 194 -1.74 -23.82 -5.64
CA GLU A 194 -2.22 -24.35 -6.92
C GLU A 194 -1.24 -24.08 -8.05
N ASN A 195 -0.75 -22.84 -8.15
CA ASN A 195 0.20 -22.46 -9.19
C ASN A 195 1.59 -23.08 -8.98
N GLY A 196 2.09 -23.10 -7.74
CA GLY A 196 3.36 -23.75 -7.40
C GLY A 196 3.33 -25.25 -7.68
N ALA A 197 2.23 -25.92 -7.33
CA ALA A 197 2.01 -27.33 -7.60
C ALA A 197 1.95 -27.63 -9.11
N ALA A 198 1.23 -26.81 -9.88
CA ALA A 198 1.17 -26.96 -11.33
C ALA A 198 2.56 -26.84 -11.99
N ALA A 199 3.39 -25.91 -11.53
CA ALA A 199 4.76 -25.73 -12.03
C ALA A 199 5.68 -26.92 -11.69
N LEU A 200 5.42 -27.61 -10.58
CA LEU A 200 6.18 -28.78 -10.11
C LEU A 200 5.59 -30.13 -10.57
N GLY A 201 4.45 -30.14 -11.24
CA GLY A 201 3.72 -31.36 -11.59
C GLY A 201 3.22 -32.13 -10.35
N ALA A 202 2.91 -31.41 -9.28
CA ALA A 202 2.45 -31.94 -7.99
C ALA A 202 1.00 -31.48 -7.70
N THR A 203 0.44 -31.91 -6.56
CA THR A 203 -0.85 -31.38 -6.05
C THR A 203 -0.60 -30.21 -5.08
N PRO A 204 -1.58 -29.31 -4.88
CA PRO A 204 -1.45 -28.19 -3.93
C PRO A 204 -1.04 -28.63 -2.53
N GLU A 205 -1.56 -29.76 -2.06
CA GLU A 205 -1.25 -30.31 -0.74
C GLU A 205 0.22 -30.75 -0.65
N VAL A 206 0.77 -31.31 -1.73
CA VAL A 206 2.19 -31.68 -1.78
C VAL A 206 3.08 -30.43 -1.73
N ALA A 207 2.73 -29.37 -2.47
CA ALA A 207 3.46 -28.10 -2.43
C ALA A 207 3.41 -27.46 -1.04
N GLN A 208 2.24 -27.47 -0.40
CA GLN A 208 2.07 -26.97 0.97
C GLN A 208 2.92 -27.77 1.97
N GLN A 209 2.89 -29.11 1.91
CA GLN A 209 3.68 -29.97 2.81
C GLN A 209 5.19 -29.80 2.61
N GLN A 210 5.64 -29.55 1.38
CA GLN A 210 7.06 -29.24 1.10
C GLN A 210 7.48 -27.94 1.79
N LEU A 211 6.67 -26.88 1.70
CA LEU A 211 6.97 -25.62 2.37
C LEU A 211 6.95 -25.76 3.90
N ILE A 212 6.01 -26.54 4.46
CA ILE A 212 5.96 -26.85 5.89
C ILE A 212 7.25 -27.55 6.33
N ALA A 213 7.69 -28.57 5.57
CA ALA A 213 8.90 -29.31 5.88
C ALA A 213 10.16 -28.44 5.80
N GLU A 214 10.24 -27.52 4.82
CA GLU A 214 11.33 -26.56 4.72
C GLU A 214 11.38 -25.60 5.91
N LEU A 215 10.23 -25.06 6.31
CA LEU A 215 10.12 -24.17 7.48
C LEU A 215 10.48 -24.91 8.78
N ASP A 216 10.09 -26.17 8.93
CA ASP A 216 10.51 -27.02 10.05
C ASP A 216 12.04 -27.20 10.09
N MET A 217 12.65 -27.51 8.95
CA MET A 217 14.11 -27.66 8.88
C MET A 217 14.83 -26.36 9.25
N LEU A 218 14.35 -25.20 8.78
CA LEU A 218 14.93 -23.90 9.10
C LEU A 218 14.75 -23.55 10.59
N ALA A 219 13.59 -23.87 11.18
CA ALA A 219 13.35 -23.70 12.61
C ALA A 219 14.30 -24.57 13.45
N GLU A 220 14.45 -25.86 13.10
CA GLU A 220 15.37 -26.77 13.80
C GLU A 220 16.84 -26.31 13.70
N GLN A 221 17.26 -25.80 12.53
CA GLN A 221 18.61 -25.26 12.35
C GLN A 221 18.82 -24.01 13.22
N ALA A 222 17.85 -23.10 13.28
CA ALA A 222 17.90 -21.95 14.17
C ALA A 222 18.03 -22.37 15.64
N GLY A 223 17.23 -23.35 16.09
CA GLY A 223 17.26 -23.88 17.45
C GLY A 223 18.62 -24.51 17.80
N LYS A 224 19.19 -25.32 16.89
CA LYS A 224 20.54 -25.91 17.05
C LYS A 224 21.63 -24.84 17.10
N ALA A 225 21.46 -23.72 16.39
CA ALA A 225 22.36 -22.58 16.40
C ALA A 225 22.10 -21.58 17.55
N ASN A 226 21.15 -21.88 18.45
CA ASN A 226 20.71 -21.02 19.55
C ASN A 226 20.28 -19.61 19.09
N LYS A 227 19.51 -19.55 17.98
CA LYS A 227 18.98 -18.33 17.37
C LYS A 227 17.45 -18.24 17.58
N PRO A 228 16.97 -17.75 18.74
CA PRO A 228 15.55 -17.84 19.10
C PRO A 228 14.61 -16.97 18.24
N ILE A 229 15.10 -15.84 17.71
CA ILE A 229 14.31 -14.96 16.85
C ILE A 229 13.96 -15.65 15.52
N PRO A 230 14.93 -16.14 14.72
CA PRO A 230 14.63 -16.94 13.54
C PRO A 230 13.80 -18.18 13.81
N GLU A 231 14.12 -18.95 14.87
CA GLU A 231 13.39 -20.17 15.22
C GLU A 231 11.90 -19.90 15.38
N LYS A 232 11.54 -18.90 16.22
CA LYS A 232 10.16 -18.51 16.42
C LYS A 232 9.50 -17.99 15.14
N ALA A 233 10.22 -17.22 14.33
CA ALA A 233 9.70 -16.69 13.07
C ALA A 233 9.31 -17.82 12.10
N PHE A 234 10.16 -18.84 11.93
CA PHE A 234 9.86 -19.98 11.05
C PHE A 234 8.71 -20.83 11.56
N LEU A 235 8.60 -21.06 12.87
CA LEU A 235 7.48 -21.79 13.47
C LEU A 235 6.13 -21.06 13.24
N GLU A 236 6.11 -19.74 13.37
CA GLU A 236 4.90 -18.94 13.12
C GLU A 236 4.54 -18.86 11.64
N LEU A 237 5.54 -18.79 10.75
CA LEU A 237 5.33 -18.91 9.30
C LEU A 237 4.76 -20.28 8.94
N LYS A 238 5.27 -21.37 9.54
CA LYS A 238 4.73 -22.72 9.34
C LYS A 238 3.26 -22.76 9.76
N ARG A 239 2.94 -22.24 10.94
CA ARG A 239 1.55 -22.19 11.42
C ARG A 239 0.64 -21.43 10.47
N PHE A 240 1.10 -20.32 9.91
CA PHE A 240 0.35 -19.60 8.88
C PHE A 240 0.18 -20.43 7.60
N VAL A 241 1.20 -21.17 7.15
CA VAL A 241 1.08 -22.06 5.98
C VAL A 241 0.07 -23.19 6.23
N GLU A 242 0.03 -23.74 7.44
CA GLU A 242 -0.95 -24.78 7.82
C GLU A 242 -2.38 -24.23 7.85
N GLN A 243 -2.56 -22.99 8.32
CA GLN A 243 -3.88 -22.33 8.44
C GLN A 243 -3.76 -20.86 8.01
N PRO A 244 -3.86 -20.58 6.69
CA PRO A 244 -3.57 -19.26 6.15
C PRO A 244 -4.77 -18.33 6.34
N GLU A 245 -4.82 -17.65 7.47
CA GLU A 245 -5.85 -16.64 7.75
C GLU A 245 -5.26 -15.24 7.87
N MET A 246 -4.42 -15.01 8.88
CA MET A 246 -3.75 -13.73 9.08
C MET A 246 -2.28 -13.94 9.46
N LEU A 247 -1.40 -13.26 8.73
CA LEU A 247 0.02 -13.17 9.01
C LEU A 247 0.37 -11.73 9.36
N ILE A 248 1.09 -11.54 10.46
CA ILE A 248 1.65 -10.25 10.84
C ILE A 248 3.16 -10.41 11.01
N VAL A 249 3.92 -9.60 10.28
CA VAL A 249 5.38 -9.56 10.35
C VAL A 249 5.78 -8.16 10.80
N ARG A 250 6.54 -8.05 11.89
CA ARG A 250 7.05 -6.77 12.42
C ARG A 250 8.56 -6.79 12.42
N ALA A 251 9.15 -5.67 12.04
CA ALA A 251 10.56 -5.36 12.23
C ALA A 251 10.66 -4.16 13.17
N ALA A 252 11.41 -4.32 14.25
CA ALA A 252 11.62 -3.28 15.25
C ALA A 252 13.08 -3.34 15.73
N PRO A 253 14.05 -3.05 14.84
CA PRO A 253 15.46 -3.11 15.18
C PRO A 253 15.79 -2.13 16.30
N GLN A 254 16.81 -2.45 17.11
CA GLN A 254 17.23 -1.58 18.22
C GLN A 254 17.74 -0.22 17.73
N GLU A 255 18.37 -0.20 16.56
CA GLU A 255 18.81 1.00 15.86
C GLU A 255 18.36 0.93 14.39
N PRO A 256 18.12 2.07 13.71
CA PRO A 256 17.73 2.05 12.31
C PRO A 256 18.73 1.28 11.42
N VAL A 257 18.23 0.29 10.68
CA VAL A 257 19.04 -0.62 9.87
C VAL A 257 19.04 -0.18 8.41
N PRO A 258 20.20 -0.03 7.75
CA PRO A 258 20.26 0.28 6.32
C PRO A 258 19.57 -0.78 5.47
N TYR A 259 18.67 -0.36 4.59
CA TYR A 259 17.92 -1.25 3.69
C TYR A 259 18.85 -2.11 2.81
N LEU A 260 19.98 -1.56 2.38
CA LEU A 260 20.94 -2.31 1.58
C LEU A 260 21.53 -3.54 2.28
N TYR A 261 21.49 -3.61 3.61
CA TYR A 261 22.06 -4.73 4.35
C TYR A 261 21.36 -6.05 3.99
N PHE A 262 20.10 -6.00 3.53
CA PHE A 262 19.35 -7.17 3.09
C PHE A 262 19.85 -7.74 1.75
N PHE A 263 20.57 -6.96 0.94
CA PHE A 263 21.03 -7.36 -0.40
C PHE A 263 22.53 -7.66 -0.48
N MET A 264 23.30 -7.37 0.57
CA MET A 264 24.75 -7.56 0.59
C MET A 264 25.19 -8.98 1.02
N GLY A 265 24.38 -10.00 0.71
CA GLY A 265 24.75 -11.41 0.91
C GLY A 265 24.86 -11.85 2.38
N ARG A 266 24.18 -11.16 3.30
CA ARG A 266 24.10 -11.57 4.71
C ARG A 266 23.24 -12.83 4.84
N ASP A 267 23.59 -13.65 5.81
CA ASP A 267 22.83 -14.84 6.18
C ASP A 267 21.40 -14.46 6.62
N LEU A 268 20.41 -15.27 6.22
CA LEU A 268 18.99 -15.02 6.52
C LEU A 268 18.77 -14.86 8.03
N TYR A 269 19.39 -15.73 8.85
CA TYR A 269 19.22 -15.68 10.30
C TYR A 269 19.81 -14.41 10.91
N GLU A 270 20.90 -13.87 10.34
CA GLU A 270 21.44 -12.57 10.75
C GLU A 270 20.50 -11.42 10.43
N ASN A 271 19.88 -11.41 9.24
CA ASN A 271 18.94 -10.37 8.85
C ASN A 271 17.70 -10.37 9.76
N LEU A 272 17.15 -11.55 10.07
CA LEU A 272 16.03 -11.70 10.99
C LEU A 272 16.37 -11.17 12.40
N HIS A 273 17.59 -11.45 12.87
CA HIS A 273 18.06 -10.97 14.17
C HIS A 273 18.29 -9.44 14.17
N LEU A 274 18.94 -8.92 13.13
CA LEU A 274 19.24 -7.49 12.97
C LEU A 274 17.97 -6.64 12.95
N LEU A 275 16.93 -7.13 12.26
CA LEU A 275 15.62 -6.49 12.22
C LEU A 275 14.81 -6.66 13.51
N ASN A 276 15.28 -7.49 14.43
CA ASN A 276 14.51 -7.94 15.59
C ASN A 276 13.10 -8.38 15.15
N LEU A 277 13.06 -9.27 14.14
CA LEU A 277 11.82 -9.63 13.47
C LEU A 277 10.90 -10.42 14.41
N SER A 278 9.62 -10.12 14.41
CA SER A 278 8.59 -10.96 15.02
C SER A 278 7.55 -11.34 13.97
N VAL A 279 7.17 -12.62 13.96
CA VAL A 279 6.08 -13.14 13.13
C VAL A 279 4.98 -13.64 14.06
N GLU A 280 3.73 -13.38 13.69
CA GLU A 280 2.54 -13.87 14.37
C GLU A 280 1.54 -14.40 13.34
N SER A 281 1.06 -15.62 13.55
CA SER A 281 -0.10 -16.17 12.85
C SER A 281 -1.35 -16.07 13.72
N ARG A 282 -2.46 -15.59 13.16
CA ARG A 282 -3.75 -15.50 13.86
C ARG A 282 -4.86 -16.16 13.06
N ILE A 283 -5.71 -16.88 13.78
CA ILE A 283 -7.02 -17.34 13.29
C ILE A 283 -7.99 -16.20 13.54
N VAL A 284 -8.59 -15.67 12.48
CA VAL A 284 -9.65 -14.67 12.55
C VAL A 284 -10.94 -15.41 12.90
N GLU A 285 -11.33 -15.38 14.17
CA GLU A 285 -12.66 -15.86 14.57
C GLU A 285 -13.72 -15.14 13.74
N LYS A 286 -14.46 -15.90 12.91
CA LYS A 286 -15.61 -15.38 12.18
C LYS A 286 -16.66 -14.99 13.22
N ASN A 287 -16.77 -13.69 13.51
CA ASN A 287 -17.94 -13.15 14.20
C ASN A 287 -19.18 -13.53 13.38
N GLN A 288 -20.01 -14.40 13.97
CA GLN A 288 -21.30 -14.84 13.44
C GLN A 288 -22.30 -13.69 13.36
#